data_AF-A0A0C9UQE5-F1
#
_entry.id   AF-A0A0C9UQE5-F1
#
_cell.length_a   1.000
_cell.length_b   1.000
_cell.length_c   1.000
_cell.angle_alpha   90.00
_cell.angle_beta   90.00
_cell.angle_gamma   90.00
#
_symmetry.space_group_name_H-M   'P 1'
#
loop_
_entity.id
_entity.type
_entity.pdbx_description
1 polymer ?
#
loop_
_entity_poly.entity_id
_entity_poly.type
_entity_poly.pdbx_seq_one_letter_code
_entity_poly.pdbx_strand_id
1 'polypeptide(L)'
;PDGVCCKELKDEDDRQLLNPDVVRDIVIGLSDGLTVPFALTAGLSSLGESRLVVVGGVAELIAGAISMGIGGFLASQSERDHYRFL
;
A
#
# COMPACT_ATOMS: atom_id res chain seq x y z
N PRO A 1 -20.60 -19.17 18.84
CA PRO A 1 -20.72 -19.43 17.39
C PRO A 1 -19.65 -18.62 16.67
N ASP A 2 -18.52 -19.28 16.51
CA ASP A 2 -17.23 -18.70 16.17
C ASP A 2 -17.26 -18.16 14.74
N GLY A 3 -17.16 -16.84 14.62
CA GLY A 3 -17.08 -16.13 13.35
C GLY A 3 -15.72 -16.31 12.71
N VAL A 4 -15.49 -17.50 12.14
CA VAL A 4 -14.34 -17.77 11.27
C VAL A 4 -14.69 -17.23 9.88
N CYS A 5 -14.57 -15.91 9.71
CA CYS A 5 -14.57 -15.29 8.40
C CYS A 5 -13.14 -14.89 8.06
N CYS A 6 -12.43 -15.79 7.38
CA CYS A 6 -11.64 -15.53 6.17
C CYS A 6 -10.65 -16.68 5.93
N LYS A 7 -10.98 -17.46 4.89
CA LYS A 7 -10.06 -18.26 4.08
C LYS A 7 -9.33 -19.39 4.81
N GLU A 8 -9.95 -20.57 4.76
CA GLU A 8 -9.28 -21.87 4.93
C GLU A 8 -8.01 -21.91 4.05
N LEU A 9 -6.84 -21.64 4.65
CA LEU A 9 -5.55 -21.98 4.04
C LEU A 9 -5.36 -23.47 4.27
N LYS A 10 -5.82 -24.24 3.29
CA LYS A 10 -5.53 -25.66 3.19
C LYS A 10 -4.03 -25.88 2.94
N ASP A 11 -3.55 -26.86 3.68
CA ASP A 11 -2.41 -27.75 3.46
C ASP A 11 -1.04 -27.41 4.06
N GLU A 12 -0.58 -28.42 4.79
CA GLU A 12 0.73 -28.68 5.35
C GLU A 12 1.86 -28.38 4.36
N ASP A 13 2.59 -27.28 4.57
CA ASP A 13 3.88 -27.07 3.94
C ASP A 13 4.72 -26.17 4.84
N ASP A 14 5.88 -26.67 5.27
CA ASP A 14 6.88 -26.09 6.18
C ASP A 14 7.60 -24.88 5.54
N ARG A 15 6.83 -23.99 4.92
CA ARG A 15 7.30 -22.69 4.42
C ARG A 15 6.95 -21.68 5.48
N GLN A 16 7.90 -20.82 5.82
CA GLN A 16 7.69 -19.64 6.65
C GLN A 16 6.61 -18.76 5.99
N LEU A 17 5.34 -19.04 6.27
CA LEU A 17 4.18 -18.46 5.59
C LEU A 17 4.08 -16.98 5.97
N LEU A 18 4.68 -16.13 5.14
CA LEU A 18 4.45 -14.68 5.18
C LEU A 18 2.94 -14.44 5.06
N ASN A 19 2.40 -13.62 5.97
CA ASN A 19 0.97 -13.37 6.01
C ASN A 19 0.51 -12.76 4.66
N PRO A 20 -0.54 -13.32 4.01
CA PRO A 20 -0.98 -12.87 2.69
C PRO A 20 -1.43 -11.41 2.65
N ASP A 21 -1.86 -10.85 3.78
CA ASP A 21 -2.24 -9.42 3.88
C ASP A 21 -0.99 -8.53 3.82
N VAL A 22 0.11 -8.94 4.45
CA VAL A 22 1.39 -8.22 4.36
C VAL A 22 1.93 -8.23 2.93
N VAL A 23 1.87 -9.38 2.25
CA VAL A 23 2.29 -9.48 0.84
C VAL A 23 1.42 -8.60 -0.05
N ARG A 24 0.10 -8.55 0.20
CA ARG A 24 -0.84 -7.70 -0.53
C ARG A 24 -0.51 -6.22 -0.35
N ASP A 25 -0.32 -5.77 0.89
CA ASP A 25 -0.03 -4.36 1.19
C ASP A 25 1.28 -3.91 0.54
N ILE A 26 2.30 -4.77 0.53
CA ILE A 26 3.57 -4.53 -0.17
C ILE A 26 3.34 -4.38 -1.68
N VAL A 27 2.57 -5.27 -2.30
CA VAL A 27 2.31 -5.22 -3.75
C VAL A 27 1.51 -3.97 -4.12
N ILE A 28 0.51 -3.57 -3.32
CA ILE A 28 -0.27 -2.36 -3.54
C ILE A 28 0.65 -1.12 -3.44
N GLY A 29 1.43 -1.01 -2.37
CA GLY A 29 2.34 0.12 -2.17
C GLY A 29 3.43 0.22 -3.24
N LEU A 30 4.00 -0.91 -3.65
CA LEU A 30 4.98 -0.94 -4.73
C LEU A 30 4.36 -0.55 -6.07
N SER A 31 3.16 -1.05 -6.37
CA SER A 31 2.45 -0.72 -7.60
C SER A 31 2.17 0.78 -7.69
N ASP A 32 1.70 1.39 -6.61
CA ASP A 32 1.39 2.82 -6.59
C ASP A 32 2.66 3.68 -6.63
N GLY A 33 3.68 3.30 -5.85
CA GLY A 33 4.99 3.96 -5.81
C GLY A 33 5.79 3.89 -7.11
N LEU A 34 5.44 2.98 -8.03
CA LEU A 34 6.00 2.95 -9.38
C LEU A 34 5.15 3.75 -10.38
N THR A 35 3.83 3.64 -10.29
CA THR A 35 2.92 4.17 -11.32
C THR A 35 2.71 5.67 -11.17
N VAL A 36 2.49 6.16 -9.94
CA VAL A 36 2.17 7.57 -9.68
C VAL A 36 3.38 8.48 -9.96
N PRO A 37 4.59 8.20 -9.43
CA PRO A 37 5.76 9.03 -9.73
C PRO A 37 6.16 8.96 -11.20
N PHE A 38 5.94 7.83 -11.88
CA PHE A 38 6.17 7.71 -13.31
C PHE A 38 5.24 8.63 -14.11
N ALA A 39 3.94 8.61 -13.82
CA ALA A 39 2.97 9.50 -14.47
C ALA A 39 3.25 10.98 -14.17
N LEU A 40 3.56 11.30 -12.91
CA LEU A 40 3.90 12.66 -12.48
C LEU A 40 5.14 13.18 -13.22
N THR A 41 6.22 12.41 -13.21
CA THR A 41 7.48 12.81 -13.86
C THR A 41 7.35 12.93 -15.37
N ALA A 42 6.57 12.04 -16.02
CA ALA A 42 6.25 12.17 -17.44
C ALA A 42 5.48 13.46 -17.75
N GLY A 43 4.49 13.82 -16.91
CA GLY A 43 3.76 15.09 -17.04
C GLY A 43 4.65 16.32 -16.84
N LEU A 44 5.46 16.32 -15.78
CA LEU A 44 6.39 17.41 -15.46
C LEU A 44 7.53 17.54 -16.49
N SER A 45 7.90 16.45 -17.17
CA SER A 45 8.98 16.49 -18.18
C SER A 45 8.66 17.42 -19.35
N SER A 46 7.39 17.74 -19.59
CA SER A 46 6.96 18.73 -20.60
C SER A 46 7.36 20.17 -20.28
N LEU A 47 7.66 20.47 -19.00
CA LEU A 47 8.01 21.82 -18.53
C LEU A 47 9.49 22.17 -18.76
N GLY A 48 10.30 21.22 -19.24
CA GLY A 48 11.70 21.45 -19.62
C GLY A 48 12.70 21.57 -18.46
N GLU A 49 12.26 21.59 -17.20
CA GLU A 49 13.13 21.74 -16.03
C GLU A 49 13.34 20.39 -15.31
N SER A 50 14.52 19.79 -15.52
CA SER A 50 14.85 18.47 -14.95
C SER A 50 14.89 18.47 -13.43
N ARG A 51 15.29 19.59 -12.81
CA ARG A 51 15.33 19.72 -11.35
C ARG A 51 13.93 19.61 -10.74
N LEU A 52 12.93 20.16 -11.41
CA LEU A 52 11.54 20.15 -10.94
C LEU A 52 10.94 18.74 -11.02
N VAL A 53 11.25 17.99 -12.08
CA VAL A 53 10.83 16.59 -12.25
C VAL A 53 11.36 15.71 -11.10
N VAL A 54 12.65 15.82 -10.79
CA VAL A 54 13.28 14.99 -9.74
C VAL A 54 12.77 15.37 -8.35
N VAL A 55 12.74 16.66 -8.02
CA VAL A 55 12.26 17.11 -6.69
C VAL A 55 10.77 16.79 -6.52
N GLY A 56 9.96 16.99 -7.56
CA GLY A 56 8.53 16.64 -7.55
C GLY A 56 8.28 15.14 -7.38
N GLY A 57 9.00 14.30 -8.12
CA GLY A 57 8.86 12.84 -8.02
C GLY A 57 9.27 12.30 -6.64
N VAL A 58 10.35 12.81 -6.04
CA VAL A 58 10.77 12.42 -4.69
C VAL A 58 9.80 12.94 -3.63
N ALA A 59 9.28 14.16 -3.77
CA ALA A 59 8.28 14.69 -2.87
C ALA A 59 7.01 13.85 -2.89
N GLU A 60 6.53 13.45 -4.07
CA GLU A 60 5.36 12.58 -4.23
C GLU A 60 5.57 11.20 -3.61
N LEU A 61 6.75 10.59 -3.80
CA LEU A 61 7.08 9.31 -3.17
C LEU A 61 6.98 9.36 -1.65
N ILE A 62 7.53 10.40 -1.02
CA ILE A 62 7.51 10.57 0.44
C ILE A 62 6.08 10.85 0.92
N ALA A 63 5.37 11.74 0.24
CA ALA A 63 3.99 12.09 0.59
C ALA A 63 3.05 10.88 0.44
N GLY A 64 3.17 10.14 -0.66
CA GLY A 64 2.40 8.92 -0.93
C GLY A 64 2.68 7.83 0.10
N ALA A 65 3.95 7.59 0.45
CA ALA A 65 4.32 6.59 1.47
C ALA A 65 3.72 6.91 2.85
N ILE A 66 3.75 8.18 3.27
CA ILE A 66 3.14 8.61 4.55
C ILE A 66 1.62 8.47 4.47
N SER A 67 1.01 8.94 3.39
CA SER A 67 -0.44 8.88 3.16
C SER A 67 -0.96 7.44 3.22
N MET A 68 -0.33 6.52 2.47
CA MET A 68 -0.70 5.11 2.45
C MET A 68 -0.41 4.41 3.77
N GLY A 69 0.70 4.71 4.44
CA GLY A 69 1.02 4.14 5.75
C GLY A 69 -0.02 4.50 6.81
N ILE A 70 -0.39 5.78 6.88
CA ILE A 70 -1.45 6.26 7.80
C ILE A 70 -2.82 5.72 7.38
N GLY A 71 -3.12 5.73 6.08
CA GLY A 71 -4.38 5.22 5.53
C GLY A 71 -4.59 3.73 5.83
N GLY A 72 -3.56 2.91 5.63
CA GLY A 72 -3.58 1.48 5.94
C GLY A 72 -3.72 1.22 7.45
N PHE A 73 -3.02 2.00 8.29
CA PHE A 73 -3.17 1.90 9.74
C PHE A 73 -4.61 2.22 10.19
N LEU A 74 -5.16 3.35 9.73
CA LEU A 74 -6.53 3.77 10.07
C LEU A 74 -7.56 2.77 9.56
N ALA A 75 -7.39 2.22 8.35
CA ALA A 75 -8.25 1.18 7.80
C ALA A 75 -8.23 -0.09 8.67
N SER A 76 -7.04 -0.52 9.13
CA SER A 76 -6.92 -1.69 10.01
C SER A 76 -7.58 -1.47 11.38
N GLN A 77 -7.52 -0.25 11.91
CA GLN A 77 -8.17 0.12 13.17
C GLN A 77 -9.69 0.21 13.00
N SER A 78 -10.18 0.75 11.89
CA SER A 78 -11.62 0.83 11.62
C SER A 78 -12.25 -0.54 11.46
N GLU A 79 -11.58 -1.48 10.78
CA GLU A 79 -12.05 -2.87 10.68
C GLU A 79 -12.17 -3.49 12.08
N ARG A 80 -11.14 -3.35 12.92
CA ARG A 80 -11.13 -3.88 14.30
C ARG A 80 -12.27 -3.32 15.15
N ASP A 81 -12.50 -2.02 15.11
CA ASP A 81 -13.60 -1.40 15.85
C ASP A 81 -14.96 -1.81 15.27
N HIS A 82 -15.08 -1.98 13.95
CA HIS A 82 -16.31 -2.44 13.31
C HIS A 82 -16.69 -3.86 13.74
N TYR A 83 -15.74 -4.79 13.79
CA TYR A 83 -15.98 -6.15 14.28
C TYR A 83 -16.22 -6.24 15.79
N ARG A 84 -15.81 -5.23 16.58
CA ARG A 84 -16.00 -5.23 18.03
C ARG A 84 -17.42 -4.83 18.47
N PHE A 85 -18.20 -4.21 17.57
CA PHE A 85 -19.58 -3.79 17.82
C PHE A 85 -20.65 -4.78 17.31
N LEU A 86 -20.23 -5.89 16.69
CA LEU A 86 -21.06 -7.04 16.30
C LEU A 86 -20.92 -8.18 17.31
#